data_AF-A0A2Z6MU58-F1
#
_entry.id   AF-A0A2Z6MU58-F1
#
_cell.length_a   1.000
_cell.length_b   1.000
_cell.length_c   1.000
_cell.angle_alpha   90.00
_cell.angle_beta   90.00
_cell.angle_gamma   90.00
#
_symmetry.space_group_name_H-M   'P 1'
#
loop_
_entity.id
_entity.type
_entity.pdbx_description
1 polymer ?
#
loop_
_entity_poly.entity_id
_entity_poly.type
_entity_poly.pdbx_seq_one_letter_code
_entity_poly.pdbx_strand_id
1 'polypeptide(L)'
;MAIPSSEETPKPTPTVHVNNIPQTVTAKDLLTYLESAIGSSSIFALEIFSEHNNWKSRGTGRVQFETFEAKSKALTLSNDEKLLFKSHFLRLTDSKDDIVPRPYFTRNRLNNCTLHAGFPIGVDCMSVLETWEGVRSWVMPERNRLELWVSHGGECYKLEIQFENIMESVGYCAGDSKPNALLLKLKYAPRIYQQKKGPDVDDKFTGNRYRFCKDNFGFMWVRTTDFTTLKSIGHSTSYFWEIVEESFDSDVFRSFPLYRETLMDLSLEEGNFCSPNETVPLVKCRLDSKLPYESLFQLNSLVHTHKISLASVNDELIDLLASLDEETKAVIFQKLHKMNSTCYEPLKYVKTQLHVLSIKNKSVLPSQHKRLVDNNIMSCHRALITPTKIYCLGPELETSNHVMLHKFYEPNSEPYLSMMLKAHYAYQLSDLKSRCRIFVPKARVLIGCLDETGVLNYGQVFVRITKTKNKEKFGDENLREVDGDDSTHIIVGKVVVTKNPCLHPGDIRVLDAVYNEELEEKGLRDCLVFPQKGPRCAFINYSMSFIMH
;
A
#
# COMPACT_ATOMS: atom_id res chain seq x y z
N MET A 1 6.74 -21.46 26.12
CA MET A 1 6.89 -22.49 25.07
C MET A 1 7.07 -21.74 23.76
N ALA A 2 8.29 -21.80 23.20
CA ALA A 2 8.59 -21.18 21.92
C ALA A 2 7.89 -21.96 20.80
N ILE A 3 7.19 -21.24 19.92
CA ILE A 3 6.63 -21.79 18.69
C ILE A 3 7.82 -22.12 17.79
N PRO A 4 7.99 -23.38 17.33
CA PRO A 4 9.08 -23.71 16.44
C PRO A 4 8.87 -22.97 15.12
N SER A 5 9.90 -22.27 14.66
CA SER A 5 9.98 -21.72 13.31
C SER A 5 9.78 -22.86 12.32
N SER A 6 8.62 -22.90 11.66
CA SER A 6 8.39 -23.79 10.54
C SER A 6 9.42 -23.45 9.46
N GLU A 7 10.35 -24.36 9.21
CA GLU A 7 11.10 -24.38 7.95
C GLU A 7 10.06 -24.50 6.83
N GLU A 8 9.74 -23.38 6.18
CA GLU A 8 8.88 -23.37 5.01
C GLU A 8 9.57 -24.21 3.92
N THR A 9 9.02 -25.39 3.65
CA THR A 9 9.34 -26.12 2.43
C THR A 9 9.08 -25.16 1.25
N PRO A 10 10.04 -24.97 0.34
CA PRO A 10 9.88 -24.02 -0.74
C PRO A 10 8.67 -24.42 -1.58
N LYS A 11 7.70 -23.50 -1.69
CA LYS A 11 6.47 -23.74 -2.46
C LYS A 11 6.85 -24.11 -3.91
N PRO A 12 6.30 -25.19 -4.48
CA PRO A 12 6.66 -25.62 -5.82
C PRO A 12 6.21 -24.57 -6.84
N THR A 13 7.14 -24.14 -7.72
CA THR A 13 6.85 -23.20 -8.82
C THR A 13 6.82 -23.95 -10.16
N PRO A 14 6.13 -23.46 -11.19
CA PRO A 14 6.26 -23.98 -12.56
C PRO A 14 7.57 -23.55 -13.25
N THR A 15 8.52 -22.96 -12.52
CA THR A 15 9.72 -22.34 -13.06
C THR A 15 10.98 -23.15 -12.73
N VAL A 16 11.92 -23.18 -13.68
CA VAL A 16 13.22 -23.83 -13.56
C VAL A 16 14.34 -22.87 -13.96
N HIS A 17 15.50 -23.04 -13.35
CA HIS A 17 16.76 -22.49 -13.86
C HIS A 17 17.27 -23.40 -14.97
N VAL A 18 17.81 -22.76 -16.02
CA VAL A 18 18.42 -23.44 -17.16
C VAL A 18 19.88 -23.03 -17.23
N ASN A 19 20.78 -24.01 -17.25
CA ASN A 19 22.21 -23.82 -17.39
C ASN A 19 22.71 -24.43 -18.71
N ASN A 20 23.90 -23.99 -19.12
CA ASN A 20 24.58 -24.45 -20.34
C ASN A 20 23.89 -24.03 -21.65
N ILE A 21 23.23 -22.86 -21.64
CA ILE A 21 22.64 -22.25 -22.83
C ILE A 21 23.79 -21.71 -23.72
N PRO A 22 23.87 -22.05 -25.01
CA PRO A 22 24.90 -21.50 -25.89
C PRO A 22 24.81 -19.96 -25.97
N GLN A 23 25.94 -19.25 -25.90
CA GLN A 23 25.94 -17.78 -25.78
C GLN A 23 25.35 -17.03 -26.99
N THR A 24 25.28 -17.66 -28.16
CA THR A 24 24.76 -17.07 -29.40
C THR A 24 23.24 -17.18 -29.54
N VAL A 25 22.59 -17.96 -28.67
CA VAL A 25 21.16 -18.31 -28.74
C VAL A 25 20.28 -17.14 -28.31
N THR A 26 19.15 -16.98 -29.00
CA THR A 26 18.08 -16.06 -28.62
C THR A 26 16.99 -16.78 -27.83
N ALA A 27 16.15 -16.00 -27.15
CA ALA A 27 14.97 -16.52 -26.47
C ALA A 27 14.04 -17.31 -27.41
N LYS A 28 13.89 -16.84 -28.65
CA LYS A 28 13.09 -17.51 -29.67
C LYS A 28 13.67 -18.88 -30.05
N ASP A 29 14.99 -18.98 -30.23
CA ASP A 29 15.65 -20.25 -30.54
C ASP A 29 15.46 -21.27 -29.41
N LEU A 30 15.63 -20.83 -28.16
CA LEU A 30 15.47 -21.68 -26.98
C LEU A 30 14.02 -22.14 -26.81
N LEU A 31 13.05 -21.24 -27.03
CA LEU A 31 11.62 -21.54 -27.03
C LEU A 31 11.29 -22.65 -28.02
N THR A 32 11.65 -22.46 -29.29
CA THR A 32 11.33 -23.41 -30.37
C THR A 32 11.92 -24.79 -30.08
N TYR A 33 13.16 -24.85 -29.58
CA TYR A 33 13.76 -26.11 -29.20
C TYR A 33 13.03 -26.81 -28.06
N LEU A 34 12.81 -26.11 -26.94
CA LEU A 34 12.19 -26.71 -25.77
C LEU A 34 10.74 -27.14 -26.04
N GLU A 35 9.98 -26.37 -26.82
CA GLU A 35 8.63 -26.77 -27.24
C GLU A 35 8.66 -28.00 -28.16
N SER A 36 9.67 -28.13 -29.03
CA SER A 36 9.83 -29.34 -29.86
C SER A 36 10.14 -30.59 -29.04
N ALA A 37 10.87 -30.45 -27.93
CA ALA A 37 11.27 -31.57 -27.08
C ALA A 37 10.18 -31.96 -26.05
N ILE A 38 9.48 -30.97 -25.50
CA ILE A 38 8.57 -31.15 -24.36
C ILE A 38 7.12 -31.22 -24.85
N GLY A 39 6.74 -30.36 -25.79
CA GLY A 39 5.38 -30.22 -26.31
C GLY A 39 5.10 -28.79 -26.77
N SER A 40 4.24 -28.65 -27.78
CA SER A 40 3.83 -27.34 -28.29
C SER A 40 3.13 -26.51 -27.21
N SER A 41 3.40 -25.20 -27.17
CA SER A 41 2.82 -24.26 -26.20
C SER A 41 3.07 -24.59 -24.72
N SER A 42 4.12 -25.37 -24.42
CA SER A 42 4.47 -25.81 -23.07
C SER A 42 5.16 -24.72 -22.24
N ILE A 43 5.70 -23.68 -22.88
CA ILE A 43 6.42 -22.59 -22.22
C ILE A 43 5.54 -21.35 -22.13
N PHE A 44 5.45 -20.79 -20.93
CA PHE A 44 4.74 -19.53 -20.70
C PHE A 44 5.67 -18.32 -20.78
N ALA A 45 6.83 -18.38 -20.13
CA ALA A 45 7.81 -17.31 -20.16
C ALA A 45 9.22 -17.88 -20.07
N LEU A 46 10.20 -17.14 -20.60
CA LEU A 46 11.60 -17.47 -20.46
C LEU A 46 12.46 -16.21 -20.47
N GLU A 47 13.60 -16.28 -19.81
CA GLU A 47 14.62 -15.25 -19.80
C GLU A 47 16.01 -15.87 -19.83
N ILE A 48 16.89 -15.29 -20.63
CA ILE A 48 18.32 -15.61 -20.68
C ILE A 48 19.05 -14.47 -19.97
N PHE A 49 19.85 -14.80 -18.97
CA PHE A 49 20.62 -13.82 -18.23
C PHE A 49 21.75 -13.25 -19.08
N SER A 50 21.95 -11.94 -18.99
CA SER A 50 23.00 -11.22 -19.71
C SER A 50 23.82 -10.33 -18.76
N GLU A 51 25.08 -10.05 -19.12
CA GLU A 51 25.97 -9.16 -18.33
C GLU A 51 25.47 -7.71 -18.29
N HIS A 52 24.96 -7.23 -19.43
CA HIS A 52 24.24 -5.98 -19.60
C HIS A 52 23.00 -6.23 -20.45
N ASN A 53 21.99 -5.37 -20.31
CA ASN A 53 20.72 -5.55 -21.03
C ASN A 53 20.98 -5.72 -22.53
N ASN A 54 20.58 -6.87 -23.09
CA ASN A 54 20.74 -7.25 -24.50
C ASN A 54 22.18 -7.38 -25.04
N TRP A 55 23.20 -7.48 -24.19
CA TRP A 55 24.59 -7.60 -24.65
C TRP A 55 25.08 -9.06 -24.75
N LYS A 56 25.70 -9.58 -23.69
CA LYS A 56 26.37 -10.88 -23.70
C LYS A 56 25.64 -11.85 -22.78
N SER A 57 25.18 -12.97 -23.34
CA SER A 57 24.54 -14.06 -22.60
C SER A 57 25.53 -14.68 -21.60
N ARG A 58 25.05 -14.94 -20.38
CA ARG A 58 25.77 -15.68 -19.34
C ARG A 58 25.68 -17.19 -19.50
N GLY A 59 24.95 -17.66 -20.51
CA GLY A 59 24.70 -19.08 -20.74
C GLY A 59 23.79 -19.73 -19.69
N THR A 60 23.06 -18.91 -18.94
CA THR A 60 22.11 -19.33 -17.91
C THR A 60 20.84 -18.50 -18.02
N GLY A 61 19.74 -19.00 -17.46
CA GLY A 61 18.44 -18.35 -17.56
C GLY A 61 17.37 -19.03 -16.72
N ARG A 62 16.13 -18.64 -16.95
CA ARG A 62 14.93 -19.26 -16.36
C ARG A 62 13.92 -19.59 -17.45
N VAL A 63 13.18 -20.67 -17.25
CA VAL A 63 12.03 -21.06 -18.07
C VAL A 63 10.87 -21.35 -17.13
N GLN A 64 9.74 -20.69 -17.38
CA GLN A 64 8.48 -20.90 -16.69
C GLN A 64 7.52 -21.66 -17.62
N PHE A 65 7.11 -22.84 -17.19
CA PHE A 65 6.21 -23.70 -17.96
C PHE A 65 4.74 -23.32 -17.77
N GLU A 66 3.90 -23.70 -18.74
CA GLU A 66 2.46 -23.53 -18.68
C GLU A 66 1.82 -24.44 -17.61
N THR A 67 2.36 -25.64 -17.43
CA THR A 67 1.87 -26.67 -16.49
C THR A 67 3.00 -27.32 -15.71
N PHE A 68 2.70 -27.85 -14.52
CA PHE A 68 3.65 -28.65 -13.74
C PHE A 68 4.06 -29.94 -14.45
N GLU A 69 3.18 -30.53 -15.27
CA GLU A 69 3.50 -31.73 -16.06
C GLU A 69 4.60 -31.46 -17.08
N ALA A 70 4.51 -30.33 -17.80
CA ALA A 70 5.54 -29.90 -18.73
C ALA A 70 6.88 -29.66 -18.02
N LYS A 71 6.84 -29.01 -16.84
CA LYS A 71 8.02 -28.84 -15.98
C LYS A 71 8.64 -30.19 -15.58
N SER A 72 7.83 -31.11 -15.06
CA SER A 72 8.30 -32.44 -14.62
C SER A 72 8.94 -33.20 -15.78
N LYS A 73 8.29 -33.20 -16.95
CA LYS A 73 8.85 -33.82 -18.17
C LYS A 73 10.18 -33.19 -18.57
N ALA A 74 10.30 -31.85 -18.50
CA ALA A 74 11.55 -31.15 -18.80
C ALA A 74 12.68 -31.55 -17.85
N LEU A 75 12.41 -31.62 -16.55
CA LEU A 75 13.38 -32.04 -15.53
C LEU A 75 13.83 -33.49 -15.75
N THR A 76 12.90 -34.40 -16.05
CA THR A 76 13.24 -35.80 -16.39
C THR A 76 14.14 -35.88 -17.62
N LEU A 77 13.79 -35.19 -18.70
CA LEU A 77 14.62 -35.15 -19.92
C LEU A 77 16.00 -34.53 -19.67
N SER A 78 16.10 -33.56 -18.76
CA SER A 78 17.37 -32.98 -18.35
C SER A 78 18.25 -33.97 -17.59
N ASN A 79 17.67 -34.71 -16.64
CA ASN A 79 18.38 -35.68 -15.81
C ASN A 79 18.86 -36.88 -16.64
N ASP A 80 18.09 -37.25 -17.66
CA ASP A 80 18.44 -38.29 -18.63
C ASP A 80 19.42 -37.82 -19.73
N GLU A 81 19.91 -36.58 -19.66
CA GLU A 81 20.76 -35.94 -20.69
C GLU A 81 20.16 -35.99 -22.11
N LYS A 82 18.82 -35.91 -22.23
CA LYS A 82 18.11 -35.94 -23.53
C LYS A 82 17.90 -34.56 -24.14
N LEU A 83 18.19 -33.49 -23.40
CA LEU A 83 18.04 -32.11 -23.86
C LEU A 83 19.33 -31.58 -24.53
N LEU A 84 19.72 -32.21 -25.64
CA LEU A 84 20.84 -31.77 -26.47
C LEU A 84 20.44 -30.61 -27.41
N PHE A 85 20.92 -29.41 -27.12
CA PHE A 85 20.67 -28.20 -27.89
C PHE A 85 21.97 -27.60 -28.43
N LYS A 86 22.14 -27.57 -29.76
CA LYS A 86 23.35 -27.06 -30.43
C LYS A 86 24.65 -27.60 -29.79
N SER A 87 24.73 -28.92 -29.63
CA SER A 87 25.87 -29.64 -29.02
C SER A 87 26.09 -29.37 -27.52
N HIS A 88 25.14 -28.74 -26.82
CA HIS A 88 25.18 -28.51 -25.38
C HIS A 88 24.00 -29.21 -24.71
N PHE A 89 24.25 -30.03 -23.70
CA PHE A 89 23.19 -30.58 -22.86
C PHE A 89 22.70 -29.51 -21.89
N LEU A 90 21.43 -29.12 -22.02
CA LEU A 90 20.81 -28.17 -21.10
C LEU A 90 20.60 -28.84 -19.74
N ARG A 91 20.98 -28.15 -18.66
CA ARG A 91 20.78 -28.62 -17.29
C ARG A 91 19.72 -27.79 -16.60
N LEU A 92 18.67 -28.45 -16.11
CA LEU A 92 17.52 -27.82 -15.48
C LEU A 92 17.47 -28.13 -13.98
N THR A 93 17.19 -27.11 -13.18
CA THR A 93 17.00 -27.24 -11.73
C THR A 93 15.81 -26.41 -11.28
N ASP A 94 15.15 -26.77 -10.18
CA ASP A 94 14.03 -25.99 -9.66
C ASP A 94 14.38 -24.52 -9.38
N SER A 95 13.48 -23.60 -9.75
CA SER A 95 13.55 -22.19 -9.38
C SER A 95 12.64 -21.90 -8.19
N LYS A 96 13.09 -21.04 -7.28
CA LYS A 96 12.26 -20.55 -6.16
C LYS A 96 11.27 -19.46 -6.58
N ASP A 97 11.59 -18.75 -7.65
CA ASP A 97 10.81 -17.60 -8.12
C ASP A 97 10.31 -17.83 -9.54
N ASP A 98 9.08 -17.39 -9.78
CA ASP A 98 8.54 -17.25 -11.12
C ASP A 98 9.15 -16.07 -11.87
N ILE A 99 9.08 -16.15 -13.19
CA ILE A 99 9.38 -15.03 -14.07
C ILE A 99 8.20 -14.06 -14.02
N VAL A 100 6.99 -14.56 -14.26
CA VAL A 100 5.73 -13.81 -14.20
C VAL A 100 4.81 -14.46 -13.16
N PRO A 101 4.45 -13.73 -12.09
CA PRO A 101 3.49 -14.21 -11.09
C PRO A 101 2.11 -14.49 -11.72
N ARG A 102 1.65 -15.75 -11.67
CA ARG A 102 0.33 -16.15 -12.16
C ARG A 102 -0.18 -17.38 -11.38
N PRO A 103 -1.50 -17.67 -11.41
CA PRO A 103 -2.02 -18.90 -10.83
C PRO A 103 -1.38 -20.14 -11.43
N TYR A 104 -0.93 -21.05 -10.56
CA TYR A 104 -0.29 -22.28 -11.00
C TYR A 104 -1.23 -23.20 -11.79
N PHE A 105 -2.48 -23.30 -11.35
CA PHE A 105 -3.49 -24.13 -12.01
C PHE A 105 -4.36 -23.29 -12.95
N THR A 106 -4.67 -23.85 -14.11
CA THR A 106 -5.54 -23.20 -15.11
C THR A 106 -6.94 -22.95 -14.58
N ARG A 107 -7.49 -23.85 -13.75
CA ARG A 107 -8.81 -23.67 -13.10
C ARG A 107 -8.93 -22.41 -12.24
N ASN A 108 -7.81 -21.85 -11.78
CA ASN A 108 -7.77 -20.62 -10.99
C ASN A 108 -7.69 -19.35 -11.86
N ARG A 109 -7.67 -19.48 -13.18
CA ARG A 109 -7.53 -18.39 -14.16
C ARG A 109 -8.87 -18.19 -14.85
N LEU A 110 -9.75 -17.45 -14.19
CA LEU A 110 -11.13 -17.26 -14.64
C LEU A 110 -11.22 -15.99 -15.47
N ASN A 111 -12.11 -16.00 -16.47
CA ASN A 111 -12.38 -14.86 -17.32
C ASN A 111 -13.89 -14.63 -17.41
N ASN A 112 -14.28 -13.43 -17.84
CA ASN A 112 -15.68 -13.08 -18.08
C ASN A 112 -16.57 -13.25 -16.83
N CYS A 113 -16.04 -12.92 -15.66
CA CYS A 113 -16.81 -12.92 -14.41
C CYS A 113 -17.55 -11.58 -14.22
N THR A 114 -18.57 -11.59 -13.38
CA THR A 114 -19.25 -10.37 -12.92
C THR A 114 -18.85 -10.08 -11.48
N LEU A 115 -18.48 -8.84 -11.18
CA LEU A 115 -18.09 -8.39 -9.85
C LEU A 115 -19.01 -7.26 -9.40
N HIS A 116 -19.70 -7.46 -8.28
CA HIS A 116 -20.51 -6.45 -7.61
C HIS A 116 -19.79 -5.96 -6.37
N ALA A 117 -19.53 -4.65 -6.29
CA ALA A 117 -19.00 -4.02 -5.09
C ALA A 117 -20.12 -3.37 -4.30
N GLY A 118 -20.12 -3.58 -2.98
CA GLY A 118 -21.16 -3.02 -2.13
C GLY A 118 -20.99 -3.35 -0.64
N PHE A 119 -22.09 -3.39 0.09
CA PHE A 119 -22.12 -3.75 1.50
C PHE A 119 -23.41 -4.50 1.85
N PRO A 120 -23.39 -5.39 2.85
CA PRO A 120 -24.56 -6.15 3.22
C PRO A 120 -25.56 -5.25 3.95
N ILE A 121 -26.84 -5.39 3.62
CA ILE A 121 -27.95 -4.68 4.29
C ILE A 121 -28.85 -5.62 5.08
N GLY A 122 -28.73 -6.93 4.83
CA GLY A 122 -29.33 -7.99 5.63
C GLY A 122 -28.43 -9.23 5.68
N VAL A 123 -28.96 -10.34 6.21
CA VAL A 123 -28.23 -11.61 6.29
C VAL A 123 -27.89 -12.13 4.88
N ASP A 124 -28.89 -12.11 3.99
CA ASP A 124 -28.79 -12.59 2.61
C ASP A 124 -29.18 -11.50 1.60
N CYS A 125 -28.96 -10.23 1.96
CA CYS A 125 -29.18 -9.09 1.07
C CYS A 125 -27.98 -8.15 1.06
N MET A 126 -27.56 -7.74 -0.14
CA MET A 126 -26.45 -6.84 -0.39
C MET A 126 -26.90 -5.66 -1.24
N SER A 127 -26.54 -4.46 -0.80
CA SER A 127 -26.67 -3.26 -1.60
C SER A 127 -25.45 -3.11 -2.50
N VAL A 128 -25.68 -3.03 -3.81
CA VAL A 128 -24.66 -2.93 -4.86
C VAL A 128 -24.47 -1.47 -5.24
N LEU A 129 -23.23 -0.99 -5.18
CA LEU A 129 -22.85 0.38 -5.54
C LEU A 129 -22.26 0.48 -6.95
N GLU A 130 -21.64 -0.60 -7.42
CA GLU A 130 -21.01 -0.67 -8.74
C GLU A 130 -20.94 -2.13 -9.17
N THR A 131 -21.13 -2.36 -10.47
CA THR A 131 -21.01 -3.67 -11.10
C THR A 131 -20.03 -3.59 -12.26
N TRP A 132 -19.09 -4.54 -12.34
CA TRP A 132 -18.21 -4.71 -13.50
C TRP A 132 -18.43 -6.08 -14.11
N GLU A 133 -18.68 -6.12 -15.41
CA GLU A 133 -18.75 -7.33 -16.21
C GLU A 133 -17.41 -7.58 -16.93
N GLY A 134 -17.21 -8.80 -17.44
CA GLY A 134 -16.00 -9.14 -18.20
C GLY A 134 -14.73 -9.20 -17.34
N VAL A 135 -14.87 -9.32 -16.02
CA VAL A 135 -13.75 -9.27 -15.07
C VAL A 135 -12.88 -10.50 -15.24
N ARG A 136 -11.58 -10.27 -15.44
CA ARG A 136 -10.57 -11.33 -15.40
C ARG A 136 -10.11 -11.54 -13.97
N SER A 137 -10.11 -12.79 -13.51
CA SER A 137 -9.97 -13.12 -12.10
C SER A 137 -8.93 -14.21 -11.90
N TRP A 138 -7.88 -13.89 -11.14
CA TRP A 138 -6.77 -14.80 -10.85
C TRP A 138 -6.71 -15.11 -9.36
N VAL A 139 -7.03 -16.36 -9.01
CA VAL A 139 -6.94 -16.86 -7.64
C VAL A 139 -5.56 -17.47 -7.44
N MET A 140 -4.76 -16.94 -6.51
CA MET A 140 -3.41 -17.43 -6.22
C MET A 140 -3.28 -17.83 -4.75
N PRO A 141 -3.83 -18.99 -4.33
CA PRO A 141 -3.70 -19.47 -2.95
C PRO A 141 -2.23 -19.62 -2.54
N GLU A 142 -1.35 -20.02 -3.46
CA GLU A 142 0.09 -20.11 -3.25
C GLU A 142 0.75 -18.79 -2.81
N ARG A 143 0.15 -17.66 -3.21
CA ARG A 143 0.60 -16.29 -2.94
C ARG A 143 -0.37 -15.54 -2.01
N ASN A 144 -1.33 -16.23 -1.41
CA ASN A 144 -2.33 -15.68 -0.49
C ASN A 144 -3.05 -14.44 -1.05
N ARG A 145 -3.42 -14.44 -2.33
CA ARG A 145 -4.11 -13.28 -2.94
C ARG A 145 -5.03 -13.63 -4.10
N LEU A 146 -6.01 -12.76 -4.30
CA LEU A 146 -6.91 -12.70 -5.45
C LEU A 146 -6.61 -11.41 -6.24
N GLU A 147 -6.47 -11.52 -7.56
CA GLU A 147 -6.38 -10.36 -8.45
C GLU A 147 -7.59 -10.32 -9.39
N LEU A 148 -8.31 -9.20 -9.42
CA LEU A 148 -9.46 -8.95 -10.28
C LEU A 148 -9.12 -7.79 -11.21
N TRP A 149 -9.27 -7.97 -12.52
CA TRP A 149 -8.95 -6.95 -13.50
C TRP A 149 -10.26 -6.41 -14.08
N VAL A 150 -10.52 -5.14 -13.82
CA VAL A 150 -11.77 -4.45 -14.14
C VAL A 150 -11.51 -3.36 -15.16
N SER A 151 -12.44 -3.17 -16.09
CA SER A 151 -12.39 -2.07 -17.06
C SER A 151 -13.37 -0.97 -16.64
N HIS A 152 -12.92 0.28 -16.62
CA HIS A 152 -13.75 1.42 -16.24
C HIS A 152 -13.29 2.68 -16.97
N GLY A 153 -14.21 3.38 -17.63
CA GLY A 153 -13.90 4.61 -18.37
C GLY A 153 -12.86 4.45 -19.49
N GLY A 154 -12.80 3.28 -20.14
CA GLY A 154 -11.81 2.97 -21.18
C GLY A 154 -10.43 2.56 -20.67
N GLU A 155 -10.21 2.61 -19.35
CA GLU A 155 -8.96 2.23 -18.68
C GLU A 155 -9.10 0.87 -17.98
N CYS A 156 -7.96 0.21 -17.74
CA CYS A 156 -7.92 -1.08 -17.03
C CYS A 156 -7.31 -0.91 -15.63
N TYR A 157 -7.97 -1.47 -14.63
CA TYR A 157 -7.55 -1.45 -13.24
C TYR A 157 -7.43 -2.86 -12.68
N LYS A 158 -6.51 -3.05 -11.74
CA LYS A 158 -6.34 -4.28 -10.98
C LYS A 158 -6.69 -4.06 -9.53
N LEU A 159 -7.65 -4.82 -9.01
CA LEU A 159 -8.00 -4.93 -7.61
C LEU A 159 -7.27 -6.16 -7.03
N GLU A 160 -6.30 -5.93 -6.14
CA GLU A 160 -5.61 -6.99 -5.42
C GLU A 160 -6.18 -7.12 -4.00
N ILE A 161 -6.72 -8.30 -3.69
CA ILE A 161 -7.24 -8.67 -2.37
C ILE A 161 -6.28 -9.70 -1.78
N GLN A 162 -5.64 -9.34 -0.67
CA GLN A 162 -4.83 -10.29 0.10
C GLN A 162 -5.75 -11.16 0.95
N PHE A 163 -5.46 -12.46 1.05
CA PHE A 163 -6.28 -13.44 1.78
C PHE A 163 -6.35 -13.11 3.28
N GLU A 164 -5.30 -12.52 3.85
CA GLU A 164 -5.29 -12.02 5.24
C GLU A 164 -6.36 -10.93 5.52
N ASN A 165 -6.86 -10.27 4.46
CA ASN A 165 -7.87 -9.23 4.58
C ASN A 165 -9.30 -9.77 4.41
N ILE A 166 -9.47 -11.07 4.14
CA ILE A 166 -10.79 -11.69 3.96
C ILE A 166 -11.30 -12.13 5.33
N MET A 167 -12.42 -11.56 5.78
CA MET A 167 -13.06 -11.93 7.05
C MET A 167 -14.04 -13.09 6.90
N GLU A 168 -14.67 -13.22 5.73
CA GLU A 168 -15.66 -14.24 5.45
C GLU A 168 -15.73 -14.48 3.94
N SER A 169 -15.83 -15.75 3.55
CA SER A 169 -16.05 -16.17 2.16
C SER A 169 -17.27 -17.10 2.12
N VAL A 170 -18.32 -16.73 1.39
CA VAL A 170 -19.55 -17.52 1.31
C VAL A 170 -19.85 -17.87 -0.14
N GLY A 171 -19.84 -19.16 -0.47
CA GLY A 171 -20.26 -19.67 -1.77
C GLY A 171 -21.78 -19.74 -1.87
N TYR A 172 -22.32 -19.18 -2.96
CA TYR A 172 -23.74 -19.16 -3.28
C TYR A 172 -24.01 -20.00 -4.53
N CYS A 173 -25.15 -20.70 -4.53
CA CYS A 173 -25.60 -21.55 -5.63
C CYS A 173 -26.78 -20.86 -6.34
N ALA A 174 -26.58 -20.24 -7.50
CA ALA A 174 -27.66 -19.63 -8.27
C ALA A 174 -28.50 -20.71 -8.99
N GLY A 175 -29.22 -21.55 -8.24
CA GLY A 175 -30.09 -22.62 -8.75
C GLY A 175 -29.38 -23.94 -9.14
N ASP A 176 -28.05 -24.00 -9.08
CA ASP A 176 -27.25 -25.20 -9.36
C ASP A 176 -26.92 -26.03 -8.11
N SER A 177 -26.51 -27.29 -8.30
CA SER A 177 -26.03 -28.16 -7.20
C SER A 177 -24.67 -27.74 -6.61
N LYS A 178 -23.94 -26.85 -7.28
CA LYS A 178 -22.61 -26.38 -6.90
C LYS A 178 -22.57 -24.85 -6.87
N PRO A 179 -21.76 -24.25 -5.98
CA PRO A 179 -21.65 -22.80 -5.89
C PRO A 179 -20.95 -22.24 -7.13
N ASN A 180 -21.56 -21.23 -7.74
CA ASN A 180 -21.07 -20.49 -8.91
C ASN A 180 -20.83 -19.01 -8.62
N ALA A 181 -21.15 -18.55 -7.40
CA ALA A 181 -20.85 -17.20 -6.94
C ALA A 181 -20.20 -17.22 -5.55
N LEU A 182 -19.42 -16.19 -5.25
CA LEU A 182 -18.69 -16.04 -3.99
C LEU A 182 -18.86 -14.63 -3.43
N LEU A 183 -19.42 -14.54 -2.22
CA LEU A 183 -19.43 -13.32 -1.42
C LEU A 183 -18.16 -13.24 -0.57
N LEU A 184 -17.37 -12.20 -0.78
CA LEU A 184 -16.18 -11.87 0.01
C LEU A 184 -16.47 -10.67 0.91
N LYS A 185 -16.42 -10.85 2.23
CA LYS A 185 -16.42 -9.73 3.19
C LYS A 185 -14.99 -9.39 3.58
N LEU A 186 -14.57 -8.15 3.36
CA LEU A 186 -13.17 -7.74 3.51
C LEU A 186 -12.98 -6.82 4.71
N LYS A 187 -11.98 -7.11 5.54
CA LYS A 187 -11.50 -6.25 6.62
C LYS A 187 -10.91 -4.94 6.09
N TYR A 188 -10.11 -5.06 5.02
CA TYR A 188 -9.46 -3.94 4.35
C TYR A 188 -9.76 -3.97 2.85
N ALA A 189 -9.90 -2.79 2.26
CA ALA A 189 -10.29 -2.62 0.88
C ALA A 189 -9.20 -3.11 -0.08
N PRO A 190 -9.57 -3.49 -1.32
CA PRO A 190 -8.61 -3.94 -2.29
C PRO A 190 -7.55 -2.90 -2.61
N ARG A 191 -6.34 -3.37 -2.91
CA ARG A 191 -5.29 -2.56 -3.51
C ARG A 191 -5.58 -2.37 -5.01
N ILE A 192 -6.00 -1.17 -5.36
CA ILE A 192 -6.20 -0.66 -6.75
C ILE A 192 -4.91 -0.24 -7.50
N TYR A 193 -4.63 -0.83 -8.66
CA TYR A 193 -3.57 -0.41 -9.57
C TYR A 193 -4.16 0.00 -10.92
N GLN A 194 -3.65 1.05 -11.56
CA GLN A 194 -4.00 1.42 -12.92
C GLN A 194 -2.97 0.85 -13.89
N GLN A 195 -3.45 0.36 -15.03
CA GLN A 195 -2.60 -0.05 -16.15
C GLN A 195 -2.05 1.19 -16.84
N LYS A 196 -0.72 1.34 -16.93
CA LYS A 196 -0.06 2.38 -17.73
C LYS A 196 0.67 1.76 -18.92
N LYS A 197 0.41 2.29 -20.11
CA LYS A 197 1.05 1.92 -21.38
C LYS A 197 1.75 3.15 -21.95
N GLY A 198 2.91 2.97 -22.60
CA GLY A 198 3.61 4.06 -23.25
C GLY A 198 5.09 3.74 -23.54
N PRO A 199 5.74 4.56 -24.38
CA PRO A 199 7.15 4.38 -24.74
C PRO A 199 8.12 4.56 -23.56
N ASP A 200 7.73 5.33 -22.54
CA ASP A 200 8.54 5.60 -21.34
C ASP A 200 8.30 4.58 -20.20
N VAL A 201 7.47 3.57 -20.43
CA VAL A 201 7.26 2.50 -19.45
C VAL A 201 8.38 1.49 -19.62
N ASP A 202 9.26 1.37 -18.63
CA ASP A 202 10.23 0.27 -18.53
C ASP A 202 9.47 -1.03 -18.29
N ASP A 203 8.98 -1.61 -19.38
CA ASP A 203 8.29 -2.88 -19.36
C ASP A 203 9.28 -3.94 -18.89
N LYS A 204 9.00 -4.51 -17.72
CA LYS A 204 9.80 -5.59 -17.14
C LYS A 204 9.91 -6.78 -18.11
N PHE A 205 8.99 -6.96 -19.05
CA PHE A 205 8.92 -8.16 -19.87
C PHE A 205 8.44 -7.94 -21.33
N THR A 206 8.95 -6.94 -22.04
CA THR A 206 8.86 -6.94 -23.51
C THR A 206 9.65 -8.12 -24.08
N GLY A 207 9.04 -8.88 -25.00
CA GLY A 207 9.76 -9.87 -25.79
C GLY A 207 10.94 -9.24 -26.52
N ASN A 208 12.14 -9.76 -26.30
CA ASN A 208 13.37 -9.25 -26.91
C ASN A 208 14.32 -10.40 -27.24
N ARG A 209 15.59 -10.09 -27.53
CA ARG A 209 16.61 -11.10 -27.87
C ARG A 209 16.73 -12.21 -26.80
N TYR A 210 16.53 -11.87 -25.53
CA TYR A 210 16.76 -12.75 -24.40
C TYR A 210 15.54 -12.99 -23.52
N ARG A 211 14.36 -12.46 -23.87
CA ARG A 211 13.11 -12.66 -23.14
C ARG A 211 11.97 -13.05 -24.07
N PHE A 212 11.13 -13.96 -23.62
CA PHE A 212 9.86 -14.29 -24.26
C PHE A 212 8.80 -14.50 -23.20
N CYS A 213 7.59 -13.96 -23.41
CA CYS A 213 6.41 -14.28 -22.64
C CYS A 213 5.23 -14.46 -23.60
N LYS A 214 4.42 -15.49 -23.34
CA LYS A 214 3.25 -15.85 -24.14
C LYS A 214 2.18 -14.76 -24.10
N ASP A 215 1.99 -14.15 -22.92
CA ASP A 215 1.13 -12.99 -22.76
C ASP A 215 1.98 -11.71 -22.85
N ASN A 216 1.62 -10.79 -23.74
CA ASN A 216 2.32 -9.51 -23.84
C ASN A 216 1.95 -8.60 -22.67
N PHE A 217 2.84 -8.47 -21.68
CA PHE A 217 2.69 -7.54 -20.55
C PHE A 217 3.30 -6.16 -20.85
N GLY A 218 3.00 -5.60 -22.03
CA GLY A 218 3.45 -4.27 -22.51
C GLY A 218 2.93 -3.07 -21.71
N PHE A 219 2.79 -3.21 -20.39
CA PHE A 219 2.21 -2.24 -19.48
C PHE A 219 2.78 -2.42 -18.07
N MET A 220 2.71 -1.35 -17.27
CA MET A 220 3.07 -1.38 -15.85
C MET A 220 1.84 -1.11 -14.98
N TRP A 221 1.76 -1.83 -13.86
CA TRP A 221 0.78 -1.53 -12.81
C TRP A 221 1.30 -0.42 -11.90
N VAL A 222 0.57 0.69 -11.83
CA VAL A 222 0.90 1.82 -10.94
C VAL A 222 -0.17 1.92 -9.85
N ARG A 223 0.26 2.00 -8.58
CA ARG A 223 -0.64 2.16 -7.43
C ARG A 223 -1.51 3.41 -7.62
N THR A 224 -2.83 3.30 -7.43
CA THR A 224 -3.76 4.44 -7.54
C THR A 224 -4.83 4.41 -6.43
N THR A 225 -5.69 5.43 -6.43
CA THR A 225 -6.85 5.61 -5.54
C THR A 225 -8.13 5.06 -6.17
N ASP A 226 -9.25 5.19 -5.47
CA ASP A 226 -10.56 4.81 -6.00
C ASP A 226 -10.91 5.61 -7.28
N PHE A 227 -10.99 4.89 -8.40
CA PHE A 227 -11.24 5.41 -9.74
C PHE A 227 -12.73 5.57 -10.05
N THR A 228 -13.62 5.01 -9.22
CA THR A 228 -15.06 5.10 -9.44
C THR A 228 -15.56 6.52 -9.16
N THR A 229 -16.64 6.90 -9.85
CA THR A 229 -17.28 8.21 -9.70
C THR A 229 -17.86 8.39 -8.30
N LEU A 230 -18.54 7.35 -7.78
CA LEU A 230 -19.22 7.37 -6.48
C LEU A 230 -18.33 6.88 -5.31
N LYS A 231 -17.04 6.66 -5.54
CA LYS A 231 -16.12 6.05 -4.55
C LYS A 231 -16.64 4.71 -4.03
N SER A 232 -17.25 3.94 -4.94
CA SER A 232 -17.91 2.67 -4.68
C SER A 232 -16.96 1.69 -3.98
N ILE A 233 -15.71 1.56 -4.43
CA ILE A 233 -14.73 0.65 -3.82
C ILE A 233 -14.40 1.06 -2.38
N GLY A 234 -14.26 2.36 -2.13
CA GLY A 234 -14.08 2.92 -0.81
C GLY A 234 -15.30 2.66 0.08
N HIS A 235 -16.51 2.87 -0.41
CA HIS A 235 -17.74 2.62 0.35
C HIS A 235 -17.99 1.14 0.62
N SER A 236 -17.58 0.27 -0.30
CA SER A 236 -17.78 -1.17 -0.20
C SER A 236 -17.02 -1.81 0.96
N THR A 237 -17.67 -2.81 1.52
CA THR A 237 -17.13 -3.73 2.53
C THR A 237 -17.16 -5.18 2.05
N SER A 238 -17.94 -5.44 1.01
CA SER A 238 -18.18 -6.76 0.45
C SER A 238 -18.16 -6.73 -1.06
N TYR A 239 -17.72 -7.84 -1.65
CA TYR A 239 -17.65 -8.05 -3.08
C TYR A 239 -18.35 -9.37 -3.40
N PHE A 240 -19.39 -9.32 -4.22
CA PHE A 240 -20.06 -10.51 -4.71
C PHE A 240 -19.55 -10.80 -6.11
N TRP A 241 -18.96 -11.99 -6.28
CA TRP A 241 -18.24 -12.38 -7.48
C TRP A 241 -18.94 -13.57 -8.11
N GLU A 242 -19.57 -13.35 -9.27
CA GLU A 242 -20.32 -14.35 -10.01
C GLU A 242 -19.48 -14.91 -11.17
N ILE A 243 -19.50 -16.22 -11.32
CA ILE A 243 -18.75 -16.94 -12.35
C ILE A 243 -19.75 -17.55 -13.32
N VAL A 244 -19.71 -17.07 -14.57
CA VAL A 244 -20.63 -17.45 -15.65
C VAL A 244 -20.06 -18.59 -16.51
N GLU A 245 -18.92 -19.16 -16.14
CA GLU A 245 -18.24 -20.18 -16.94
C GLU A 245 -18.80 -21.58 -16.67
N GLU A 246 -19.41 -22.22 -17.68
CA GLU A 246 -20.07 -23.53 -17.56
C GLU A 246 -19.13 -24.67 -17.09
N SER A 247 -17.83 -24.54 -17.35
CA SER A 247 -16.79 -25.51 -16.96
C SER A 247 -16.13 -25.19 -15.62
N PHE A 248 -16.69 -24.26 -14.84
CA PHE A 248 -16.10 -23.80 -13.58
C PHE A 248 -15.96 -24.94 -12.54
N ASP A 249 -14.75 -25.07 -12.00
CA ASP A 249 -14.47 -25.96 -10.88
C ASP A 249 -14.70 -25.22 -9.55
N SER A 250 -15.84 -25.50 -8.91
CA SER A 250 -16.21 -24.91 -7.62
C SER A 250 -15.18 -25.15 -6.51
N ASP A 251 -14.28 -26.14 -6.66
CA ASP A 251 -13.19 -26.35 -5.70
C ASP A 251 -12.23 -25.15 -5.61
N VAL A 252 -12.22 -24.24 -6.59
CA VAL A 252 -11.50 -22.96 -6.50
C VAL A 252 -11.90 -22.19 -5.25
N PHE A 253 -13.18 -22.19 -4.88
CA PHE A 253 -13.66 -21.47 -3.70
C PHE A 253 -13.17 -22.07 -2.38
N ARG A 254 -12.91 -23.38 -2.32
CA ARG A 254 -12.37 -24.05 -1.13
C ARG A 254 -10.97 -23.58 -0.76
N SER A 255 -10.28 -22.89 -1.67
CA SER A 255 -8.97 -22.29 -1.40
C SER A 255 -9.05 -20.96 -0.64
N PHE A 256 -10.25 -20.36 -0.52
CA PHE A 256 -10.43 -19.08 0.17
C PHE A 256 -10.48 -19.25 1.71
N PRO A 257 -9.96 -18.28 2.48
CA PRO A 257 -10.04 -18.30 3.93
C PRO A 257 -11.48 -18.27 4.43
N LEU A 258 -11.75 -19.02 5.50
CA LEU A 258 -13.05 -19.02 6.19
C LEU A 258 -14.23 -19.30 5.24
N TYR A 259 -13.99 -20.17 4.25
CA TYR A 259 -14.98 -20.54 3.25
C TYR A 259 -16.10 -21.41 3.83
N ARG A 260 -17.33 -21.07 3.47
CA ARG A 260 -18.54 -21.87 3.72
C ARG A 260 -19.48 -21.78 2.52
N GLU A 261 -20.41 -22.73 2.43
CA GLU A 261 -21.41 -22.80 1.37
C GLU A 261 -22.81 -22.56 1.94
N THR A 262 -23.68 -21.92 1.17
CA THR A 262 -25.10 -21.77 1.48
C THR A 262 -25.97 -22.16 0.28
N LEU A 263 -27.15 -22.69 0.57
CA LEU A 263 -28.17 -23.01 -0.43
C LEU A 263 -29.15 -21.85 -0.66
N MET A 264 -29.03 -20.77 0.12
CA MET A 264 -29.83 -19.56 -0.05
C MET A 264 -29.23 -18.71 -1.16
N ASP A 265 -30.08 -18.03 -1.93
CA ASP A 265 -29.64 -17.01 -2.88
C ASP A 265 -29.34 -15.69 -2.15
N LEU A 266 -28.43 -14.90 -2.72
CA LEU A 266 -28.16 -13.54 -2.25
C LEU A 266 -29.01 -12.56 -3.06
N SER A 267 -29.86 -11.77 -2.41
CA SER A 267 -30.57 -10.69 -3.10
C SER A 267 -29.65 -9.48 -3.28
N LEU A 268 -29.52 -9.03 -4.53
CA LEU A 268 -28.76 -7.83 -4.90
C LEU A 268 -29.72 -6.67 -5.11
N GLU A 269 -29.58 -5.61 -4.32
CA GLU A 269 -30.38 -4.38 -4.43
C GLU A 269 -29.51 -3.22 -4.89
N GLU A 270 -30.00 -2.41 -5.83
CA GLU A 270 -29.27 -1.23 -6.29
C GLU A 270 -29.21 -0.16 -5.18
N GLY A 271 -28.00 0.20 -4.78
CA GLY A 271 -27.74 1.12 -3.68
C GLY A 271 -27.35 2.51 -4.14
N ASN A 272 -28.13 3.53 -3.76
CA ASN A 272 -27.73 4.92 -3.92
C ASN A 272 -27.13 5.46 -2.63
N PHE A 273 -25.81 5.37 -2.50
CA PHE A 273 -25.06 6.00 -1.41
C PHE A 273 -24.13 7.08 -1.96
N CYS A 274 -24.51 8.34 -1.79
CA CYS A 274 -23.65 9.49 -2.07
C CYS A 274 -23.13 10.08 -0.75
N SER A 275 -21.82 9.96 -0.51
CA SER A 275 -21.15 10.79 0.49
C SER A 275 -21.01 12.21 -0.07
N PRO A 276 -21.33 13.27 0.70
CA PRO A 276 -21.04 14.65 0.30
C PRO A 276 -19.52 14.96 0.33
N ASN A 277 -18.71 14.10 0.95
CA ASN A 277 -17.27 14.30 1.06
C ASN A 277 -16.55 13.55 -0.06
N GLU A 278 -15.90 14.29 -0.96
CA GLU A 278 -15.17 13.78 -2.13
C GLU A 278 -14.01 12.84 -1.78
N THR A 279 -13.48 12.91 -0.56
CA THR A 279 -12.19 12.30 -0.22
C THR A 279 -12.30 10.97 0.51
N VAL A 280 -13.40 10.66 1.22
CA VAL A 280 -13.47 9.49 2.12
C VAL A 280 -14.91 8.99 2.38
N PRO A 281 -15.15 7.67 2.35
CA PRO A 281 -16.41 7.07 2.80
C PRO A 281 -16.55 7.12 4.34
N LEU A 282 -17.12 8.19 4.87
CA LEU A 282 -17.54 8.28 6.28
C LEU A 282 -19.06 8.20 6.38
N VAL A 283 -19.56 7.86 7.58
CA VAL A 283 -20.98 7.93 7.90
C VAL A 283 -21.49 9.34 7.60
N LYS A 284 -22.57 9.43 6.82
CA LYS A 284 -23.24 10.70 6.52
C LYS A 284 -23.87 11.23 7.80
N CYS A 285 -23.51 12.46 8.16
CA CYS A 285 -24.09 13.17 9.28
C CYS A 285 -24.55 14.55 8.79
N ARG A 286 -25.73 14.99 9.24
CA ARG A 286 -26.20 16.35 8.91
C ARG A 286 -25.34 17.39 9.63
N LEU A 287 -25.15 18.55 9.00
CA LEU A 287 -24.34 19.64 9.56
C LEU A 287 -24.90 20.19 10.88
N ASP A 288 -26.20 20.00 11.14
CA ASP A 288 -26.92 20.40 12.35
C ASP A 288 -26.97 19.31 13.44
N SER A 289 -26.34 18.15 13.21
CA SER A 289 -26.32 17.07 14.20
C SER A 289 -25.61 17.49 15.49
N LYS A 290 -26.25 17.21 16.62
CA LYS A 290 -25.70 17.44 17.97
C LYS A 290 -24.82 16.29 18.47
N LEU A 291 -24.55 15.28 17.63
CA LEU A 291 -23.79 14.10 18.05
C LEU A 291 -22.32 14.50 18.32
N PRO A 292 -21.79 14.26 19.54
CA PRO A 292 -20.40 14.57 19.85
C PRO A 292 -19.42 13.80 18.95
N TYR A 293 -18.28 14.42 18.65
CA TYR A 293 -17.22 13.83 17.82
C TYR A 293 -16.85 12.40 18.26
N GLU A 294 -16.73 12.17 19.56
CA GLU A 294 -16.40 10.85 20.12
C GLU A 294 -17.40 9.78 19.70
N SER A 295 -18.70 10.08 19.79
CA SER A 295 -19.77 9.17 19.40
C SER A 295 -19.79 8.94 17.89
N LEU A 296 -19.50 9.99 17.09
CA LEU A 296 -19.37 9.87 15.64
C LEU A 296 -18.17 8.99 15.25
N PHE A 297 -17.04 9.10 15.96
CA PHE A 297 -15.88 8.25 15.74
C PHE A 297 -16.20 6.79 16.05
N GLN A 298 -16.84 6.51 17.19
CA GLN A 298 -17.29 5.16 17.55
C GLN A 298 -18.24 4.58 16.51
N LEU A 299 -19.19 5.39 16.01
CA LEU A 299 -20.14 4.97 14.97
C LEU A 299 -19.42 4.61 13.66
N ASN A 300 -18.50 5.46 13.21
CA ASN A 300 -17.64 5.14 12.05
C ASN A 300 -16.80 3.89 12.31
N SER A 301 -16.26 3.71 13.51
CA SER A 301 -15.49 2.51 13.86
C SER A 301 -16.34 1.24 13.78
N LEU A 302 -17.58 1.26 14.27
CA LEU A 302 -18.52 0.14 14.16
C LEU A 302 -18.82 -0.23 12.70
N VAL A 303 -19.01 0.77 11.82
CA VAL A 303 -19.20 0.52 10.39
C VAL A 303 -17.94 -0.10 9.78
N HIS A 304 -16.77 0.53 10.01
CA HIS A 304 -15.49 0.08 9.44
C HIS A 304 -15.02 -1.27 9.97
N THR A 305 -15.47 -1.69 11.15
CA THR A 305 -15.21 -3.01 11.75
C THR A 305 -16.36 -4.01 11.52
N HIS A 306 -17.31 -3.66 10.64
CA HIS A 306 -18.45 -4.49 10.21
C HIS A 306 -19.38 -4.94 11.35
N LYS A 307 -19.41 -4.19 12.46
CA LYS A 307 -20.34 -4.43 13.57
C LYS A 307 -21.74 -3.93 13.26
N ILE A 308 -21.85 -2.89 12.43
CA ILE A 308 -23.10 -2.40 11.86
C ILE A 308 -22.92 -2.17 10.36
N SER A 309 -24.00 -2.24 9.60
CA SER A 309 -23.97 -1.90 8.17
C SER A 309 -23.95 -0.37 7.99
N LEU A 310 -23.31 0.11 6.92
CA LEU A 310 -23.39 1.53 6.55
C LEU A 310 -24.84 1.95 6.25
N ALA A 311 -25.63 1.06 5.65
CA ALA A 311 -27.02 1.31 5.29
C ALA A 311 -27.94 1.58 6.49
N SER A 312 -27.59 1.01 7.64
CA SER A 312 -28.43 1.06 8.84
C SER A 312 -28.17 2.28 9.72
N VAL A 313 -27.22 3.13 9.32
CA VAL A 313 -26.93 4.39 9.99
C VAL A 313 -27.74 5.51 9.34
N ASN A 314 -28.91 5.76 9.91
CA ASN A 314 -29.83 6.81 9.49
C ASN A 314 -29.92 7.95 10.51
N ASP A 315 -30.60 9.04 10.12
CA ASP A 315 -30.77 10.22 10.98
C ASP A 315 -31.46 9.88 12.30
N GLU A 316 -32.45 8.96 12.30
CA GLU A 316 -33.14 8.53 13.53
C GLU A 316 -32.20 7.87 14.54
N LEU A 317 -31.25 7.05 14.09
CA LEU A 317 -30.25 6.43 14.96
C LEU A 317 -29.30 7.49 15.52
N ILE A 318 -28.87 8.44 14.68
CA ILE A 318 -27.98 9.53 15.07
C ILE A 318 -28.66 10.41 16.13
N ASP A 319 -29.91 10.78 15.92
CA ASP A 319 -30.70 11.60 16.85
C ASP A 319 -30.96 10.86 18.16
N LEU A 320 -31.29 9.56 18.10
CA LEU A 320 -31.45 8.73 19.29
C LEU A 320 -30.14 8.71 20.08
N LEU A 321 -29.00 8.43 19.45
CA LEU A 321 -27.69 8.43 20.12
C LEU A 321 -27.36 9.81 20.69
N ALA A 322 -27.66 10.90 19.97
CA ALA A 322 -27.41 12.26 20.45
C ALA A 322 -28.23 12.63 21.71
N SER A 323 -29.40 12.02 21.89
CA SER A 323 -30.26 12.25 23.07
C SER A 323 -29.84 11.50 24.34
N LEU A 324 -28.94 10.52 24.22
CA LEU A 324 -28.51 9.68 25.35
C LEU A 324 -27.39 10.34 26.16
N ASP A 325 -27.35 10.02 27.46
CA ASP A 325 -26.24 10.38 28.33
C ASP A 325 -24.96 9.62 27.96
N GLU A 326 -23.80 10.18 28.32
CA GLU A 326 -22.48 9.62 27.97
C GLU A 326 -22.25 8.20 28.51
N GLU A 327 -22.79 7.89 29.68
CA GLU A 327 -22.61 6.58 30.31
C GLU A 327 -23.40 5.50 29.57
N THR A 328 -24.66 5.78 29.26
CA THR A 328 -25.50 4.89 28.45
C THR A 328 -24.92 4.70 27.05
N LYS A 329 -24.45 5.76 26.40
CA LYS A 329 -23.76 5.68 25.09
C LYS A 329 -22.56 4.75 25.15
N ALA A 330 -21.67 4.94 26.13
CA ALA A 330 -20.47 4.12 26.29
C ALA A 330 -20.81 2.63 26.46
N VAL A 331 -21.84 2.29 27.24
CA VAL A 331 -22.29 0.90 27.41
C VAL A 331 -22.84 0.33 26.10
N ILE A 332 -23.61 1.10 25.34
CA ILE A 332 -24.16 0.68 24.04
C ILE A 332 -23.04 0.42 23.04
N PHE A 333 -22.12 1.38 22.86
CA PHE A 333 -20.98 1.22 21.95
C PHE A 333 -20.12 0.01 22.35
N GLN A 334 -19.84 -0.17 23.65
CA GLN A 334 -19.09 -1.31 24.14
C GLN A 334 -19.78 -2.64 23.81
N LYS A 335 -21.11 -2.73 23.93
CA LYS A 335 -21.87 -3.93 23.57
C LYS A 335 -21.86 -4.18 22.06
N LEU A 336 -22.00 -3.15 21.24
CA LEU A 336 -21.93 -3.24 19.78
C LEU A 336 -20.56 -3.72 19.31
N HIS A 337 -19.46 -3.19 19.88
CA HIS A 337 -18.10 -3.65 19.55
C HIS A 337 -17.84 -5.11 19.93
N LYS A 338 -18.50 -5.62 20.97
CA LYS A 338 -18.41 -7.01 21.43
C LYS A 338 -19.26 -7.99 20.62
N MET A 339 -20.07 -7.53 19.67
CA MET A 339 -20.86 -8.43 18.82
C MET A 339 -19.97 -9.26 17.90
N ASN A 340 -20.33 -10.53 17.68
CA ASN A 340 -19.62 -11.40 16.75
C ASN A 340 -20.18 -11.36 15.32
N SER A 341 -21.35 -10.75 15.12
CA SER A 341 -22.02 -10.60 13.83
C SER A 341 -22.40 -9.13 13.57
N THR A 342 -22.69 -8.81 12.32
CA THR A 342 -23.17 -7.49 11.91
C THR A 342 -24.61 -7.27 12.39
N CYS A 343 -24.86 -6.14 13.04
CA CYS A 343 -26.20 -5.71 13.42
C CYS A 343 -26.81 -4.85 12.31
N TYR A 344 -27.84 -5.39 11.64
CA TYR A 344 -28.55 -4.72 10.56
C TYR A 344 -29.67 -3.78 11.05
N GLU A 345 -30.20 -4.00 12.27
CA GLU A 345 -31.21 -3.14 12.91
C GLU A 345 -30.67 -2.42 14.19
N PRO A 346 -29.65 -1.57 14.08
CA PRO A 346 -29.02 -0.91 15.24
C PRO A 346 -30.01 -0.04 16.03
N LEU A 347 -30.95 0.64 15.38
CA LEU A 347 -31.96 1.47 16.05
C LEU A 347 -32.81 0.64 17.03
N LYS A 348 -33.31 -0.51 16.57
CA LYS A 348 -34.10 -1.44 17.38
C LYS A 348 -33.26 -2.08 18.48
N TYR A 349 -32.01 -2.40 18.17
CA TYR A 349 -31.06 -2.90 19.16
C TYR A 349 -30.85 -1.89 20.30
N VAL A 350 -30.58 -0.62 19.98
CA VAL A 350 -30.40 0.45 20.96
C VAL A 350 -31.65 0.62 21.83
N LYS A 351 -32.84 0.76 21.22
CA LYS A 351 -34.12 0.84 21.96
C LYS A 351 -34.31 -0.34 22.92
N THR A 352 -33.99 -1.56 22.48
CA THR A 352 -34.06 -2.75 23.31
C THR A 352 -33.06 -2.71 24.47
N GLN A 353 -31.83 -2.27 24.23
CA GLN A 353 -30.83 -2.14 25.29
C GLN A 353 -31.22 -1.09 26.33
N LEU A 354 -31.83 0.03 25.91
CA LEU A 354 -32.34 1.06 26.83
C LEU A 354 -33.42 0.48 27.76
N HIS A 355 -34.37 -0.30 27.20
CA HIS A 355 -35.38 -0.98 28.01
C HIS A 355 -34.79 -2.02 29.00
N VAL A 356 -33.75 -2.75 28.59
CA VAL A 356 -33.05 -3.69 29.48
C VAL A 356 -32.31 -2.95 30.60
N LEU A 357 -31.73 -1.79 30.31
CA LEU A 357 -31.02 -0.97 31.29
C LEU A 357 -31.99 -0.32 32.29
N SER A 358 -33.16 0.14 31.84
CA SER A 358 -34.19 0.72 32.72
C SER A 358 -34.77 -0.30 33.69
N ILE A 359 -34.97 -1.56 33.28
CA ILE A 359 -35.48 -2.63 34.15
C ILE A 359 -34.45 -3.05 35.20
N LYS A 360 -33.16 -3.08 34.85
CA LYS A 360 -32.15 -3.70 35.71
C LYS A 360 -31.71 -2.87 36.91
N ASN A 361 -32.17 -1.62 37.07
CA ASN A 361 -31.84 -0.72 38.20
C ASN A 361 -30.36 -0.86 38.65
N LYS A 362 -29.45 -1.04 37.69
CA LYS A 362 -28.02 -1.15 37.97
C LYS A 362 -27.46 0.24 37.86
N SER A 363 -26.94 0.74 38.99
CA SER A 363 -25.93 1.78 38.96
C SER A 363 -24.92 1.42 37.88
N VAL A 364 -24.81 2.30 36.88
CA VAL A 364 -23.78 2.18 35.87
C VAL A 364 -22.47 2.17 36.67
N LEU A 365 -21.76 1.05 36.62
CA LEU A 365 -20.43 0.97 37.22
C LEU A 365 -19.62 2.12 36.57
N PRO A 366 -18.98 3.02 37.35
CA PRO A 366 -18.37 4.22 36.78
C PRO A 366 -17.48 3.80 35.63
N SER A 367 -17.70 4.49 34.49
CA SER A 367 -17.05 4.22 33.22
C SER A 367 -15.58 3.92 33.48
N GLN A 368 -15.08 2.80 32.93
CA GLN A 368 -13.66 2.47 33.05
C GLN A 368 -12.78 3.67 32.65
N HIS A 369 -13.28 4.54 31.76
CA HIS A 369 -12.69 5.83 31.40
C HIS A 369 -12.31 6.72 32.59
N LYS A 370 -13.15 6.91 33.62
CA LYS A 370 -12.80 7.78 34.76
C LYS A 370 -11.65 7.22 35.60
N ARG A 371 -11.59 5.89 35.76
CA ARG A 371 -10.48 5.18 36.45
C ARG A 371 -9.18 5.10 35.62
N LEU A 372 -9.27 5.27 34.29
CA LEU A 372 -8.13 5.15 33.38
C LEU A 372 -7.36 6.47 33.24
N VAL A 373 -8.06 7.61 33.34
CA VAL A 373 -7.42 8.94 33.43
C VAL A 373 -6.57 9.05 34.70
N ASP A 374 -7.04 8.49 35.82
CA ASP A 374 -6.29 8.43 37.09
C ASP A 374 -5.03 7.52 37.01
N ASN A 375 -4.99 6.59 36.05
CA ASN A 375 -3.92 5.59 35.89
C ASN A 375 -2.96 5.88 34.71
N ASN A 376 -2.90 7.13 34.20
CA ASN A 376 -2.03 7.55 33.08
C ASN A 376 -2.25 6.79 31.74
N ILE A 377 -3.44 6.23 31.53
CA ILE A 377 -3.82 5.53 30.31
C ILE A 377 -4.64 6.47 29.44
N MET A 378 -4.23 6.67 28.19
CA MET A 378 -4.94 7.51 27.23
C MET A 378 -5.77 6.66 26.27
N SER A 379 -6.99 7.12 25.99
CA SER A 379 -7.82 6.57 24.92
C SER A 379 -7.30 7.11 23.58
N CYS A 380 -6.78 6.23 22.72
CA CYS A 380 -6.23 6.60 21.43
C CYS A 380 -7.23 6.23 20.30
N HIS A 381 -7.67 7.24 19.57
CA HIS A 381 -8.45 7.09 18.34
C HIS A 381 -7.50 7.12 17.15
N ARG A 382 -7.44 6.03 16.39
CA ARG A 382 -6.51 5.87 15.28
C ARG A 382 -7.28 5.89 13.97
N ALA A 383 -6.94 6.82 13.08
CA ALA A 383 -7.43 6.82 11.70
C ALA A 383 -6.35 6.19 10.81
N LEU A 384 -6.59 4.99 10.28
CA LEU A 384 -5.73 4.39 9.26
C LEU A 384 -6.19 4.88 7.89
N ILE A 385 -5.34 5.66 7.22
CA ILE A 385 -5.64 6.23 5.90
C ILE A 385 -4.93 5.41 4.83
N THR A 386 -5.70 4.89 3.87
CA THR A 386 -5.17 4.18 2.70
C THR A 386 -5.61 4.91 1.43
N PRO A 387 -4.97 4.67 0.26
CA PRO A 387 -5.41 5.25 -1.01
C PRO A 387 -6.86 4.89 -1.41
N THR A 388 -7.45 3.85 -0.81
CA THR A 388 -8.80 3.37 -1.13
C THR A 388 -9.84 3.79 -0.07
N LYS A 389 -9.49 3.76 1.23
CA LYS A 389 -10.43 3.92 2.35
C LYS A 389 -9.76 4.38 3.64
N ILE A 390 -10.51 5.05 4.52
CA ILE A 390 -10.10 5.33 5.91
C ILE A 390 -10.75 4.33 6.87
N TYR A 391 -10.02 3.90 7.89
CA TYR A 391 -10.52 3.07 8.98
C TYR A 391 -10.38 3.80 10.31
N CYS A 392 -11.51 4.01 10.98
CA CYS A 392 -11.55 4.46 12.37
C CYS A 392 -11.35 3.25 13.29
N LEU A 393 -10.20 3.18 13.94
CA LEU A 393 -9.80 2.12 14.86
C LEU A 393 -9.73 2.68 16.28
N GLY A 394 -10.11 1.85 17.25
CA GLY A 394 -10.15 2.23 18.66
C GLY A 394 -11.56 2.43 19.21
N PRO A 395 -11.67 2.85 20.48
CA PRO A 395 -10.62 3.42 21.30
C PRO A 395 -9.72 2.32 21.88
N GLU A 396 -8.43 2.36 21.57
CA GLU A 396 -7.44 1.51 22.21
C GLU A 396 -6.88 2.24 23.43
N LEU A 397 -6.81 1.54 24.55
CA LEU A 397 -6.20 2.06 25.77
C LEU A 397 -4.69 1.89 25.64
N GLU A 398 -4.00 2.98 25.33
CA GLU A 398 -2.55 3.02 25.27
C GLU A 398 -2.00 3.69 26.53
N THR A 399 -0.93 3.12 27.08
CA THR A 399 -0.11 3.85 28.05
C THR A 399 0.49 5.04 27.32
N SER A 400 0.27 6.24 27.86
CA SER A 400 0.74 7.47 27.22
C SER A 400 2.27 7.44 27.12
N ASN A 401 2.81 7.20 25.91
CA ASN A 401 4.26 7.17 25.64
C ASN A 401 4.97 8.46 26.11
N HIS A 402 4.23 9.59 26.09
CA HIS A 402 4.70 10.90 26.53
C HIS A 402 4.92 10.98 28.06
N VAL A 403 4.19 10.19 28.87
CA VAL A 403 4.35 10.17 30.34
C VAL A 403 5.40 9.12 30.75
N MET A 404 5.51 8.01 30.02
CA MET A 404 6.53 6.99 30.29
C MET A 404 7.96 7.56 30.23
N LEU A 405 8.25 8.45 29.28
CA LEU A 405 9.56 9.10 29.15
C LEU A 405 9.80 10.23 30.17
N HIS A 406 8.74 10.90 30.66
CA HIS A 406 8.88 12.14 31.43
C HIS A 406 8.62 12.03 32.93
N LYS A 407 7.93 10.99 33.42
CA LYS A 407 7.53 10.93 34.84
C LYS A 407 7.86 9.66 35.61
N PHE A 408 8.06 8.49 34.98
CA PHE A 408 8.04 7.25 35.78
C PHE A 408 9.06 6.15 35.43
N TYR A 409 9.85 6.25 34.37
CA TYR A 409 10.83 5.19 34.06
C TYR A 409 12.14 5.73 33.49
N GLU A 410 13.25 5.18 33.97
CA GLU A 410 14.49 5.26 33.21
C GLU A 410 14.31 4.45 31.92
N PRO A 411 14.67 4.98 30.73
CA PRO A 411 14.38 4.30 29.45
C PRO A 411 14.98 2.88 29.32
N ASN A 412 15.95 2.55 30.18
CA ASN A 412 16.59 1.24 30.24
C ASN A 412 15.94 0.27 31.25
N SER A 413 15.07 0.74 32.15
CA SER A 413 14.44 -0.10 33.18
C SER A 413 13.21 -0.85 32.68
N GLU A 414 12.51 -0.30 31.69
CA GLU A 414 11.30 -0.92 31.12
C GLU A 414 11.67 -1.68 29.83
N PRO A 415 11.42 -3.01 29.76
CA PRO A 415 11.85 -3.84 28.64
C PRO A 415 11.31 -3.40 27.27
N TYR A 416 10.08 -2.91 27.18
CA TYR A 416 9.46 -2.50 25.92
C TYR A 416 10.09 -1.21 25.36
N LEU A 417 10.29 -0.18 26.19
CA LEU A 417 11.00 1.06 25.84
C LEU A 417 12.46 0.78 25.49
N SER A 418 13.13 -0.08 26.26
CA SER A 418 14.50 -0.51 25.95
C SER A 418 14.56 -1.21 24.59
N MET A 419 13.59 -2.07 24.28
CA MET A 419 13.50 -2.74 22.99
C MET A 419 13.23 -1.76 21.85
N MET A 420 12.30 -0.80 22.03
CA MET A 420 12.02 0.24 21.04
C MET A 420 13.24 1.12 20.76
N LEU A 421 13.96 1.54 21.81
CA LEU A 421 15.18 2.33 21.67
C LEU A 421 16.30 1.55 20.99
N LYS A 422 16.49 0.27 21.35
CA LYS A 422 17.45 -0.61 20.68
C LYS A 422 17.08 -0.84 19.21
N ALA A 423 15.81 -1.02 18.90
CA ALA A 423 15.33 -1.17 17.52
C ALA A 423 15.54 0.12 16.72
N HIS A 424 15.25 1.29 17.30
CA HIS A 424 15.51 2.58 16.67
C HIS A 424 17.01 2.81 16.44
N TYR A 425 17.85 2.48 17.43
CA TYR A 425 19.30 2.56 17.32
C TYR A 425 19.84 1.60 16.23
N ALA A 426 19.37 0.36 16.21
CA ALA A 426 19.73 -0.62 15.18
C ALA A 426 19.28 -0.16 13.78
N TYR A 427 18.11 0.47 13.68
CA TYR A 427 17.63 1.08 12.43
C TYR A 427 18.54 2.21 11.96
N GLN A 428 18.90 3.16 12.84
CA GLN A 428 19.83 4.24 12.49
C GLN A 428 21.20 3.70 12.08
N LEU A 429 21.71 2.67 12.79
CA LEU A 429 22.97 2.03 12.45
C LEU A 429 22.90 1.31 11.09
N SER A 430 21.77 0.66 10.79
CA SER A 430 21.53 0.02 9.49
C SER A 430 21.42 1.04 8.36
N ASP A 431 20.72 2.16 8.57
CA ASP A 431 20.62 3.25 7.58
C ASP A 431 21.99 3.90 7.33
N LEU A 432 22.78 4.12 8.39
CA LEU A 432 24.16 4.60 8.27
C LEU A 432 25.06 3.60 7.53
N LYS A 433 24.96 2.30 7.82
CA LYS A 433 25.77 1.25 7.17
C LYS A 433 25.38 1.03 5.71
N SER A 434 24.09 1.04 5.39
CA SER A 434 23.58 0.70 4.06
C SER A 434 23.51 1.89 3.11
N ARG A 435 23.28 3.11 3.63
CA ARG A 435 23.08 4.31 2.82
C ARG A 435 24.10 5.42 3.08
N CYS A 436 25.02 5.25 4.05
CA CYS A 436 26.05 6.23 4.40
C CYS A 436 25.47 7.64 4.58
N ARG A 437 24.28 7.76 5.17
CA ARG A 437 23.59 9.04 5.43
C ARG A 437 24.25 9.77 6.60
N ILE A 438 25.45 10.29 6.36
CA ILE A 438 26.23 11.02 7.34
C ILE A 438 25.58 12.38 7.58
N PHE A 439 25.27 12.69 8.83
CA PHE A 439 24.73 13.97 9.22
C PHE A 439 25.82 15.05 9.17
N VAL A 440 25.60 16.08 8.36
CA VAL A 440 26.46 17.26 8.28
C VAL A 440 25.75 18.42 8.99
N PRO A 441 26.19 18.86 10.18
CA PRO A 441 25.44 19.81 11.00
C PRO A 441 25.16 21.15 10.34
N LYS A 442 26.11 21.63 9.52
CA LYS A 442 26.08 22.89 8.76
C LYS A 442 25.57 22.74 7.32
N ALA A 443 24.83 21.68 7.02
CA ALA A 443 24.26 21.44 5.70
C ALA A 443 22.74 21.68 5.66
N ARG A 444 22.25 22.16 4.51
CA ARG A 444 20.83 22.37 4.21
C ARG A 444 20.52 21.95 2.79
N VAL A 445 19.30 21.49 2.52
CA VAL A 445 18.79 21.29 1.15
C VAL A 445 17.89 22.46 0.84
N LEU A 446 18.21 23.21 -0.21
CA LEU A 446 17.52 24.43 -0.62
C LEU A 446 17.16 24.34 -2.11
N ILE A 447 16.17 25.14 -2.51
CA ILE A 447 15.85 25.34 -3.92
C ILE A 447 16.81 26.39 -4.49
N GLY A 448 17.38 26.12 -5.66
CA GLY A 448 18.17 27.09 -6.40
C GLY A 448 17.27 28.07 -7.16
N CYS A 449 17.53 29.37 -7.04
CA CYS A 449 16.83 30.45 -7.74
C CYS A 449 17.84 31.28 -8.55
N LEU A 450 17.40 31.91 -9.63
CA LEU A 450 18.22 32.85 -10.39
C LEU A 450 18.12 34.26 -9.78
N ASP A 451 19.22 34.98 -9.74
CA ASP A 451 19.24 36.41 -9.43
C ASP A 451 18.71 37.23 -10.61
N GLU A 452 17.42 37.56 -10.54
CA GLU A 452 16.76 38.42 -11.52
C GLU A 452 17.19 39.89 -11.44
N THR A 453 17.79 40.34 -10.33
CA THR A 453 18.28 41.73 -10.19
C THR A 453 19.60 41.94 -10.94
N GLY A 454 20.42 40.90 -11.03
CA GLY A 454 21.76 40.99 -11.58
C GLY A 454 22.77 41.67 -10.67
N VAL A 455 22.53 41.73 -9.36
CA VAL A 455 23.50 42.25 -8.39
C VAL A 455 24.66 41.28 -8.17
N LEU A 456 24.42 39.96 -8.19
CA LEU A 456 25.45 38.96 -7.89
C LEU A 456 26.46 38.81 -9.04
N ASN A 457 27.76 38.78 -8.70
CA ASN A 457 28.83 38.48 -9.66
C ASN A 457 29.05 36.98 -9.83
N TYR A 458 29.70 36.58 -10.93
CA TYR A 458 30.04 35.19 -11.16
C TYR A 458 30.89 34.63 -10.00
N GLY A 459 30.45 33.51 -9.42
CA GLY A 459 31.08 32.91 -8.24
C GLY A 459 30.44 33.31 -6.90
N GLN A 460 29.55 34.31 -6.88
CA GLN A 460 28.82 34.72 -5.68
C GLN A 460 27.43 34.10 -5.60
N VAL A 461 26.91 33.91 -4.39
CA VAL A 461 25.54 33.48 -4.12
C VAL A 461 24.94 34.27 -2.97
N PHE A 462 23.62 34.27 -2.84
CA PHE A 462 22.92 34.80 -1.67
C PHE A 462 22.05 33.71 -1.03
N VAL A 463 22.10 33.61 0.31
CA VAL A 463 21.34 32.62 1.07
C VAL A 463 20.86 33.22 2.38
N ARG A 464 19.54 33.16 2.58
CA ARG A 464 18.88 33.47 3.86
C ARG A 464 18.10 32.25 4.31
N ILE A 465 18.31 31.80 5.55
CA ILE A 465 17.68 30.60 6.12
C ILE A 465 16.90 30.89 7.40
N THR A 466 15.82 30.16 7.61
CA THR A 466 15.00 30.24 8.82
C THR A 466 15.67 29.55 10.02
N LYS A 467 15.65 30.19 11.20
CA LYS A 467 16.18 29.65 12.47
C LYS A 467 15.37 28.42 12.88
N THR A 468 16.05 27.31 13.18
CA THR A 468 15.42 26.12 13.76
C THR A 468 15.52 26.20 15.28
N LYS A 469 14.39 26.06 16.01
CA LYS A 469 14.26 26.24 17.48
C LYS A 469 15.22 25.44 18.38
N ASN A 470 16.03 24.51 17.83
CA ASN A 470 16.79 23.51 18.59
C ASN A 470 18.32 23.50 18.33
N LYS A 471 18.95 24.55 17.79
CA LYS A 471 20.41 24.55 17.57
C LYS A 471 21.09 25.91 17.82
N GLU A 472 20.93 26.45 19.01
CA GLU A 472 21.84 27.47 19.55
C GLU A 472 23.02 26.77 20.24
N LYS A 473 24.06 26.34 19.52
CA LYS A 473 25.36 25.96 20.13
C LYS A 473 26.61 26.12 19.26
N PHE A 474 26.52 26.73 18.09
CA PHE A 474 27.71 27.06 17.30
C PHE A 474 27.69 28.56 17.02
N GLY A 475 28.46 29.32 17.80
CA GLY A 475 28.78 30.69 17.46
C GLY A 475 29.60 30.66 16.18
N ASP A 476 29.00 31.11 15.09
CA ASP A 476 29.62 31.13 13.77
C ASP A 476 29.74 32.58 13.34
N GLU A 477 30.97 33.05 13.11
CA GLU A 477 31.30 34.43 12.73
C GLU A 477 30.75 34.81 11.34
N ASN A 478 30.25 33.80 10.60
CA ASN A 478 29.75 33.89 9.24
C ASN A 478 28.22 34.04 9.13
N LEU A 479 27.51 34.16 10.26
CA LEU A 479 26.07 34.39 10.30
C LEU A 479 25.77 35.86 10.58
N ARG A 480 25.09 36.52 9.64
CA ARG A 480 24.57 37.87 9.85
C ARG A 480 23.11 37.80 10.31
N GLU A 481 22.81 38.38 11.46
CA GLU A 481 21.44 38.60 11.91
C GLU A 481 20.78 39.67 11.03
N VAL A 482 19.49 39.46 10.74
CA VAL A 482 18.68 40.41 9.97
C VAL A 482 18.08 41.41 10.95
N ASP A 483 18.32 42.70 10.73
CA ASP A 483 17.78 43.75 11.60
C ASP A 483 16.24 43.70 11.63
N GLY A 484 15.68 43.48 12.82
CA GLY A 484 14.23 43.42 13.04
C GLY A 484 13.55 42.08 12.71
N ASP A 485 14.28 41.03 12.33
CA ASP A 485 13.71 39.67 12.11
C ASP A 485 14.55 38.58 12.78
N ASP A 486 14.25 38.32 14.06
CA ASP A 486 14.88 37.30 14.90
C ASP A 486 14.65 35.85 14.38
N SER A 487 13.86 35.64 13.32
CA SER A 487 13.50 34.32 12.82
C SER A 487 14.42 33.79 11.71
N THR A 488 15.36 34.58 11.18
CA THR A 488 16.21 34.19 10.04
C THR A 488 17.69 34.58 10.22
N HIS A 489 18.59 33.97 9.44
CA HIS A 489 20.00 34.40 9.30
C HIS A 489 20.41 34.46 7.82
N ILE A 490 21.29 35.39 7.48
CA ILE A 490 21.98 35.44 6.19
C ILE A 490 23.36 34.79 6.33
N ILE A 491 23.68 33.91 5.38
CA ILE A 491 24.97 33.22 5.32
C ILE A 491 25.95 34.08 4.53
N VAL A 492 27.12 34.35 5.09
CA VAL A 492 28.22 35.07 4.43
C VAL A 492 29.50 34.23 4.52
N GLY A 493 30.31 34.20 3.45
CA GLY A 493 31.59 33.48 3.42
C GLY A 493 31.62 32.32 2.44
N LYS A 494 32.59 31.41 2.61
CA LYS A 494 32.80 30.30 1.67
C LYS A 494 31.77 29.20 1.85
N VAL A 495 31.27 28.73 0.71
CA VAL A 495 30.08 27.89 0.66
C VAL A 495 30.26 26.76 -0.37
N VAL A 496 30.07 25.49 0.02
CA VAL A 496 30.04 24.34 -0.92
C VAL A 496 28.62 24.00 -1.36
N VAL A 497 28.34 24.09 -2.66
CA VAL A 497 27.05 23.73 -3.28
C VAL A 497 27.21 22.40 -4.03
N THR A 498 26.26 21.49 -3.86
CA THR A 498 26.20 20.24 -4.61
C THR A 498 24.83 19.99 -5.25
N LYS A 499 24.83 19.33 -6.41
CA LYS A 499 23.60 18.79 -7.05
C LYS A 499 23.33 17.38 -6.53
N ASN A 500 22.06 17.04 -6.31
CA ASN A 500 21.64 15.67 -5.99
C ASN A 500 20.82 15.06 -7.15
N PRO A 501 21.25 13.95 -7.78
CA PRO A 501 22.49 13.22 -7.55
C PRO A 501 23.73 13.95 -8.09
N CYS A 502 24.87 13.77 -7.41
CA CYS A 502 26.18 14.29 -7.82
C CYS A 502 26.87 13.22 -8.68
N LEU A 503 26.83 13.38 -10.00
CA LEU A 503 27.29 12.39 -10.98
C LEU A 503 28.64 12.75 -11.61
N HIS A 504 29.06 14.01 -11.52
CA HIS A 504 30.30 14.53 -12.10
C HIS A 504 31.04 15.41 -11.09
N PRO A 505 32.40 15.46 -11.07
CA PRO A 505 33.15 16.33 -10.16
C PRO A 505 32.75 17.81 -10.22
N GLY A 506 32.26 18.26 -11.38
CA GLY A 506 31.74 19.62 -11.58
C GLY A 506 30.37 19.92 -10.95
N ASP A 507 29.69 18.90 -10.42
CA ASP A 507 28.43 19.05 -9.66
C ASP A 507 28.66 19.57 -8.24
N ILE A 508 29.92 19.62 -7.80
CA ILE A 508 30.37 20.22 -6.54
C ILE A 508 31.06 21.54 -6.88
N ARG A 509 30.63 22.63 -6.23
CA ARG A 509 31.24 23.95 -6.42
C ARG A 509 31.45 24.66 -5.09
N VAL A 510 32.59 25.33 -4.96
CA VAL A 510 32.84 26.28 -3.88
C VAL A 510 32.52 27.68 -4.42
N LEU A 511 31.60 28.38 -3.76
CA LEU A 511 31.14 29.72 -4.10
C LEU A 511 31.35 30.66 -2.89
N ASP A 512 31.09 31.94 -3.09
CA ASP A 512 31.11 32.96 -2.04
C ASP A 512 29.70 33.45 -1.73
N ALA A 513 29.18 33.12 -0.55
CA ALA A 513 27.92 33.68 -0.08
C ALA A 513 28.15 35.12 0.38
N VAL A 514 27.37 36.04 -0.17
CA VAL A 514 27.52 37.47 0.09
C VAL A 514 26.21 38.07 0.57
N TYR A 515 26.33 39.03 1.47
CA TYR A 515 25.22 39.88 1.87
C TYR A 515 24.92 40.90 0.78
N ASN A 516 23.64 41.11 0.49
CA ASN A 516 23.16 42.14 -0.41
C ASN A 516 21.79 42.64 0.05
N GLU A 517 21.65 43.96 0.19
CA GLU A 517 20.45 44.62 0.71
C GLU A 517 19.25 44.48 -0.24
N GLU A 518 19.44 44.61 -1.55
CA GLU A 518 18.37 44.48 -2.56
C GLU A 518 17.75 43.07 -2.57
N LEU A 519 18.58 42.03 -2.41
CA LEU A 519 18.10 40.64 -2.32
C LEU A 519 17.40 40.34 -1.00
N GLU A 520 17.80 41.01 0.08
CA GLU A 520 17.15 40.94 1.38
C GLU A 520 15.76 41.60 1.34
N GLU A 521 15.65 42.80 0.77
CA GLU A 521 14.39 43.54 0.59
C GLU A 521 13.37 42.78 -0.27
N LYS A 522 13.83 42.00 -1.25
CA LYS A 522 12.97 41.10 -2.05
C LYS A 522 12.35 39.96 -1.24
N GLY A 523 12.76 39.77 0.01
CA GLY A 523 12.16 38.78 0.90
C GLY A 523 12.50 37.33 0.52
N LEU A 524 13.59 37.10 -0.21
CA LEU A 524 14.05 35.76 -0.59
C LEU A 524 14.52 34.99 0.67
N ARG A 525 13.82 33.91 1.00
CA ARG A 525 14.04 33.08 2.20
C ARG A 525 14.02 31.60 1.83
N ASP A 526 14.86 30.81 2.51
CA ASP A 526 15.00 29.36 2.33
C ASP A 526 15.27 28.91 0.87
N CYS A 527 15.97 29.77 0.13
CA CYS A 527 16.44 29.52 -1.23
C CYS A 527 17.91 29.94 -1.41
N LEU A 528 18.59 29.33 -2.37
CA LEU A 528 19.96 29.64 -2.77
C LEU A 528 19.93 30.40 -4.10
N VAL A 529 20.33 31.67 -4.08
CA VAL A 529 20.23 32.57 -5.24
C VAL A 529 21.55 32.59 -6.01
N PHE A 530 21.51 32.29 -7.31
CA PHE A 530 22.65 32.21 -8.21
C PHE A 530 22.79 33.43 -9.12
N PRO A 531 24.01 33.84 -9.50
CA PRO A 531 24.21 34.98 -10.36
C PRO A 531 23.77 34.65 -11.79
N GLN A 532 23.11 35.60 -12.44
CA GLN A 532 22.87 35.52 -13.89
C GLN A 532 24.14 35.82 -14.71
N LYS A 533 25.16 36.43 -14.11
CA LYS A 533 26.43 36.78 -14.76
C LYS A 533 27.36 35.56 -14.84
N GLY A 534 28.03 35.38 -15.97
CA GLY A 534 29.18 34.48 -16.12
C GLY A 534 29.15 33.58 -17.36
N PRO A 535 30.27 32.92 -17.68
CA PRO A 535 30.42 32.13 -18.91
C PRO A 535 29.61 30.83 -18.92
N ARG A 536 29.10 30.38 -17.77
CA ARG A 536 28.23 29.21 -17.63
C ARG A 536 27.18 29.49 -16.58
N CYS A 537 25.90 29.31 -16.93
CA CYS A 537 24.82 29.38 -15.95
C CYS A 537 25.09 28.37 -14.82
N ALA A 538 25.16 28.86 -13.58
CA ALA A 538 25.19 27.99 -12.39
C ALA A 538 23.79 27.40 -12.09
N PHE A 539 22.76 27.94 -12.74
CA PHE A 539 21.36 27.62 -12.56
C PHE A 539 20.94 26.41 -13.42
N ILE A 540 20.61 25.28 -12.78
CA ILE A 540 19.88 24.16 -13.38
C ILE A 540 18.87 23.65 -12.34
N ASN A 541 17.57 23.67 -12.68
CA ASN A 541 16.39 23.36 -11.85
C ASN A 541 16.43 22.00 -11.12
N TYR A 542 17.15 21.89 -10.00
CA TYR A 542 17.12 20.75 -9.09
C TYR A 542 17.34 21.18 -7.64
N SER A 543 16.91 20.35 -6.69
CA SER A 543 17.20 20.47 -5.26
C SER A 543 18.71 20.46 -5.02
N MET A 544 19.23 21.52 -4.40
CA MET A 544 20.66 21.69 -4.15
C MET A 544 20.94 21.52 -2.67
N SER A 545 21.98 20.74 -2.35
CA SER A 545 22.48 20.63 -0.99
C SER A 545 23.61 21.62 -0.82
N PHE A 546 23.51 22.44 0.20
CA PHE A 546 24.48 23.45 0.54
C PHE A 546 25.18 23.11 1.85
N ILE A 547 26.51 23.21 1.92
CA ILE A 547 27.34 22.94 3.09
C ILE A 547 28.19 24.18 3.40
N MET A 548 27.98 24.75 4.59
CA MET A 548 28.78 25.84 5.14
C MET A 548 30.03 25.26 5.82
N HIS A 549 31.20 25.88 5.61
CA HIS A 549 32.43 25.53 6.32
C HIS A 549 32.48 26.18 7.71
#